data_AF-F8P011-F1
#
_entry.id   AF-F8P011-F1
#
_cell.length_a   1.000
_cell.length_b   1.000
_cell.length_c   1.000
_cell.angle_alpha   90.00
_cell.angle_beta   90.00
_cell.angle_gamma   90.00
#
_symmetry.space_group_name_H-M   'P 1'
#
loop_
_entity.id
_entity.type
_entity.pdbx_description
1 polymer ?
#
loop_
_entity_poly.entity_id
_entity_poly.type
_entity_poly.pdbx_seq_one_letter_code
_entity_poly.pdbx_strand_id
1 'polypeptide(L)'
;MALVKPYQPSWTIPIQTLPNEILAAIFTAGAARPTSFQEYRDIPFPCIVSSVNRHWREVALHLPIIWTTVVISDDRPLNLPTLCLQRSGDMQIHAFVFISNL
;
A
#
# COMPACT_ATOMS: atom_id res chain seq x y z
N MET A 1 -5.09 -30.86 -41.05
CA MET A 1 -6.12 -30.26 -40.19
C MET A 1 -5.71 -30.45 -38.74
N ALA A 2 -5.13 -29.43 -38.11
CA ALA A 2 -4.74 -29.50 -36.70
C ALA A 2 -5.96 -29.19 -35.82
N LEU A 3 -6.26 -30.07 -34.87
CA LEU A 3 -7.26 -29.86 -33.83
C LEU A 3 -6.84 -28.67 -32.97
N VAL A 4 -7.59 -27.57 -33.03
CA VAL A 4 -7.47 -26.46 -32.07
C VAL A 4 -7.86 -27.01 -30.70
N LYS A 5 -6.91 -27.04 -29.75
CA LYS A 5 -7.22 -27.38 -28.36
C LYS A 5 -8.21 -26.35 -27.81
N PRO A 6 -9.31 -26.77 -27.19
CA PRO A 6 -10.26 -25.84 -26.58
C PRO A 6 -9.56 -25.03 -25.49
N TYR A 7 -9.85 -23.72 -25.45
CA TYR A 7 -9.40 -22.80 -24.41
C TYR A 7 -9.72 -23.40 -23.03
N GLN A 8 -8.68 -23.78 -22.29
CA GLN A 8 -8.83 -24.19 -20.90
C GLN A 8 -8.95 -22.89 -20.09
N PRO A 9 -10.03 -22.70 -19.30
CA PRO A 9 -10.10 -21.55 -18.42
C PRO A 9 -8.92 -21.62 -17.45
N SER A 10 -8.01 -20.66 -17.52
CA SER A 10 -7.02 -20.48 -16.48
C SER A 10 -7.80 -20.23 -15.19
N TRP A 11 -7.50 -21.01 -14.14
CA TRP A 11 -8.07 -20.78 -12.83
C TRP A 11 -7.57 -19.43 -12.33
N THR A 12 -8.34 -18.39 -12.64
CA THR A 12 -8.15 -17.05 -12.13
C THR A 12 -8.88 -17.01 -10.81
N ILE A 13 -8.13 -17.22 -9.72
CA ILE A 13 -8.66 -17.05 -8.38
C ILE A 13 -8.76 -15.53 -8.15
N PRO A 14 -9.97 -14.94 -8.04
CA PRO A 14 -10.09 -13.51 -7.88
C PRO A 14 -9.45 -13.10 -6.56
N ILE A 15 -8.68 -12.01 -6.55
CA ILE A 15 -7.99 -11.56 -5.35
C ILE A 15 -8.96 -11.21 -4.20
N GLN A 16 -10.24 -10.96 -4.52
CA GLN A 16 -11.30 -10.75 -3.52
C GLN A 16 -11.67 -12.02 -2.73
N THR A 17 -11.15 -13.19 -3.12
CA THR A 17 -11.40 -14.47 -2.42
C THR A 17 -10.30 -14.80 -1.41
N LEU A 18 -9.24 -13.99 -1.33
CA LEU A 18 -8.19 -14.16 -0.33
C LEU A 18 -8.74 -13.88 1.08
N PRO A 19 -8.37 -14.67 2.09
CA PRO A 19 -8.62 -14.34 3.48
C PRO A 19 -7.98 -13.01 3.89
N ASN A 20 -8.58 -12.33 4.86
CA ASN A 20 -8.11 -11.04 5.37
C ASN A 20 -6.66 -11.11 5.87
N GLU A 21 -6.27 -12.23 6.48
CA GLU A 21 -4.94 -12.47 7.02
C GLU A 21 -3.87 -12.47 5.91
N ILE A 22 -4.22 -13.01 4.74
CA ILE A 22 -3.33 -13.05 3.58
C ILE A 22 -3.20 -11.66 2.97
N LEU A 23 -4.31 -10.92 2.83
CA LEU A 23 -4.27 -9.52 2.42
C LEU A 23 -3.44 -8.68 3.40
N ALA A 24 -3.61 -8.88 4.70
CA ALA A 24 -2.85 -8.18 5.73
C ALA A 24 -1.35 -8.46 5.64
N ALA A 25 -0.96 -9.72 5.43
CA ALA A 25 0.44 -10.10 5.25
C ALA A 25 1.04 -9.45 3.99
N ILE A 26 0.30 -9.44 2.87
CA ILE A 26 0.73 -8.78 1.63
C ILE A 26 0.90 -7.27 1.86
N PHE A 27 -0.06 -6.61 2.52
CA PHE A 27 0.02 -5.18 2.76
C PHE A 27 1.18 -4.83 3.68
N THR A 28 1.42 -5.63 4.71
CA THR A 28 2.56 -5.45 5.63
C THR A 28 3.88 -5.57 4.89
N ALA A 29 4.03 -6.60 4.04
CA ALA A 29 5.23 -6.78 3.23
C ALA A 29 5.43 -5.64 2.22
N GLY A 30 4.35 -5.13 1.63
CA GLY A 30 4.39 -3.99 0.72
C GLY A 30 4.77 -2.67 1.40
N ALA A 31 4.27 -2.43 2.61
CA ALA A 31 4.59 -1.24 3.41
C ALA A 31 6.01 -1.24 4.00
N ALA A 32 6.60 -2.42 4.21
CA ALA A 32 7.95 -2.58 4.74
C ALA A 32 9.04 -2.09 3.77
N ARG A 33 8.74 -1.97 2.47
CA ARG A 33 9.65 -1.39 1.48
C ARG A 33 9.31 0.10 1.36
N PRO A 34 10.19 1.02 1.80
CA PRO A 34 10.03 2.42 1.42
C PRO A 34 10.00 2.47 -0.11
N THR A 35 8.94 3.05 -0.69
CA THR A 35 8.88 3.32 -2.13
C THR A 35 10.17 4.01 -2.52
N SER A 36 10.91 3.42 -3.45
CA SER A 36 12.21 3.93 -3.87
C SER A 36 12.07 5.41 -4.20
N PHE A 37 12.85 6.24 -3.49
CA PHE A 37 12.84 7.70 -3.45
C PHE A 37 12.97 8.43 -4.80
N GLN A 38 12.97 7.69 -5.91
CA GLN A 38 13.14 8.16 -7.28
C GLN A 38 11.89 8.01 -8.14
N GLU A 39 10.88 7.24 -7.73
CA GLU A 39 9.64 7.08 -8.48
C GLU A 39 8.54 7.95 -7.86
N TYR A 40 8.21 9.04 -8.58
CA TYR A 40 7.19 10.06 -8.37
C TYR A 40 5.77 9.54 -8.02
N ARG A 41 5.63 8.81 -6.92
CA ARG A 41 4.34 8.55 -6.29
C ARG A 41 4.47 8.88 -4.82
N ASP A 42 4.25 10.15 -4.49
CA ASP A 42 4.12 10.70 -3.13
C ASP A 42 2.93 10.11 -2.34
N ILE A 43 2.31 9.04 -2.85
CA ILE A 43 1.15 8.41 -2.26
C ILE A 43 1.67 7.25 -1.40
N PRO A 44 1.51 7.31 -0.07
CA PRO A 44 1.88 6.20 0.80
C PRO A 44 1.26 4.90 0.32
N PHE A 45 2.02 3.81 0.36
CA PHE A 45 1.52 2.45 0.07
C PHE A 45 0.14 2.15 0.71
N PRO A 46 -0.13 2.46 2.00
CA PRO A 46 -1.45 2.23 2.59
C PRO A 46 -2.59 2.98 1.86
N CYS A 47 -2.32 4.16 1.30
CA CYS A 47 -3.30 4.90 0.51
C CYS A 47 -3.56 4.24 -0.85
N ILE A 48 -2.54 3.63 -1.47
CA ILE A 48 -2.66 2.90 -2.73
C ILE A 48 -3.52 1.65 -2.53
N VAL A 49 -3.23 0.81 -1.53
CA VAL A 49 -4.04 -0.40 -1.30
C VAL A 49 -5.45 -0.05 -0.85
N SER A 50 -5.64 1.05 -0.12
CA SER A 50 -6.95 1.54 0.31
C SER A 50 -7.83 2.08 -0.83
N SER A 51 -7.27 2.34 -2.01
CA SER A 51 -8.02 2.87 -3.16
C SER A 51 -8.48 1.78 -4.14
N VAL A 52 -8.03 0.54 -3.97
CA VAL A 52 -8.36 -0.58 -4.88
C VAL A 52 -9.85 -0.91 -4.82
N ASN A 53 -10.39 -1.18 -3.64
CA ASN A 53 -11.83 -1.41 -3.41
C ASN A 53 -12.18 -1.24 -1.92
N ARG A 54 -13.49 -1.34 -1.60
CA ARG A 54 -13.99 -1.19 -0.23
C ARG A 54 -13.41 -2.20 0.77
N HIS A 55 -13.20 -3.44 0.33
CA HIS A 55 -12.72 -4.52 1.19
C HIS A 55 -11.24 -4.34 1.54
N TRP A 56 -10.41 -3.97 0.56
CA TRP A 56 -9.00 -3.66 0.77
C TRP A 56 -8.81 -2.45 1.67
N ARG A 57 -9.66 -1.42 1.49
CA ARG A 57 -9.70 -0.27 2.38
C ARG A 57 -9.97 -0.69 3.82
N GLU A 58 -10.98 -1.52 4.05
CA GLU A 58 -11.33 -2.00 5.39
C GLU A 58 -10.16 -2.76 6.04
N VAL A 59 -9.53 -3.69 5.31
CA VAL A 59 -8.36 -4.43 5.80
C VAL A 59 -7.19 -3.49 6.10
N ALA A 60 -6.86 -2.57 5.19
CA ALA A 60 -5.76 -1.62 5.37
C ALA A 60 -5.96 -0.66 6.57
N LEU A 61 -7.21 -0.25 6.82
CA LEU A 61 -7.54 0.62 7.96
C LEU A 61 -7.39 -0.07 9.32
N HIS A 62 -7.50 -1.40 9.38
CA HIS A 62 -7.31 -2.19 10.61
C HIS A 62 -5.84 -2.58 10.87
N LEU A 63 -4.90 -2.09 10.04
CA LEU A 63 -3.49 -2.43 10.14
C LEU A 63 -2.66 -1.17 10.42
N PRO A 64 -2.57 -0.67 11.66
CA PRO A 64 -1.80 0.54 11.96
C PRO A 64 -0.34 0.46 11.50
N ILE A 65 0.24 -0.76 11.49
CA ILE A 65 1.63 -1.01 11.08
C ILE A 65 1.95 -0.57 9.65
N ILE A 66 0.98 -0.61 8.72
CA ILE A 66 1.25 -0.19 7.34
C ILE A 66 1.26 1.33 7.15
N TRP A 67 0.91 2.09 8.19
CA TRP A 67 0.88 3.55 8.20
C TRP A 67 2.11 4.17 8.89
N THR A 68 3.06 3.37 9.37
CA THR A 68 4.24 3.84 10.13
C THR A 68 5.35 4.43 9.27
N THR A 69 5.36 4.16 7.96
CA THR A 69 6.31 4.75 7.02
C THR A 69 5.78 6.10 6.55
N VAL A 70 6.40 7.19 7.03
CA VAL A 70 5.98 8.56 6.75
C VAL A 70 7.06 9.27 5.94
N VAL A 71 6.68 9.84 4.79
CA VAL A 71 7.59 10.61 3.93
C VAL A 71 7.17 12.07 3.97
N ILE A 72 8.06 12.95 4.38
CA ILE A 72 7.87 14.40 4.49
C ILE A 72 8.83 15.07 3.51
N SER A 73 8.33 16.02 2.73
CA SER A 73 9.14 16.83 1.82
C SER A 73 8.75 18.30 1.93
N ASP A 74 9.71 19.20 1.81
CA ASP A 74 9.52 20.65 1.94
C ASP A 74 8.72 21.27 0.78
N ASP A 75 8.66 20.59 -0.36
CA ASP A 75 7.92 20.99 -1.56
C ASP A 75 6.49 20.44 -1.62
N ARG A 76 6.04 19.68 -0.60
CA ARG A 76 4.73 18.99 -0.58
C ARG A 76 3.86 19.36 0.62
N PRO A 77 2.52 19.32 0.47
CA PRO A 77 1.62 19.52 1.59
C PRO A 77 1.62 18.32 2.56
N LEU A 78 1.42 18.59 3.85
CA LEU A 78 1.51 17.59 4.91
C LEU A 78 0.27 16.69 5.06
N ASN A 79 -0.69 16.75 4.13
CA ASN A 79 -1.97 16.03 4.22
C ASN A 79 -1.79 14.52 4.41
N LEU A 80 -0.95 13.90 3.57
CA LEU A 80 -0.69 12.46 3.59
C LEU A 80 0.19 12.05 4.78
N PRO A 81 1.28 12.78 5.09
CA PRO A 81 2.02 12.57 6.34
C PRO A 81 1.14 12.62 7.60
N THR A 82 0.29 13.64 7.73
CA THR A 82 -0.62 13.80 8.86
C THR A 82 -1.63 12.65 8.91
N LEU A 83 -2.16 12.22 7.76
CA LEU A 83 -3.04 11.06 7.70
C LEU A 83 -2.34 9.78 8.16
N CYS A 84 -1.11 9.53 7.71
CA CYS A 84 -0.33 8.37 8.14
C CYS A 84 -0.09 8.38 9.64
N LEU A 85 0.33 9.51 10.22
CA LEU A 85 0.52 9.69 11.66
C LEU A 85 -0.77 9.46 12.45
N GLN A 86 -1.91 9.90 11.94
CA GLN A 86 -3.19 9.65 12.60
C GLN A 86 -3.56 8.15 12.58
N ARG A 87 -3.23 7.45 11.50
CA ARG A 87 -3.62 6.05 11.27
C ARG A 87 -2.68 5.04 11.89
N SER A 88 -1.43 5.41 12.11
CA SER A 88 -0.45 4.57 12.83
C SER A 88 -0.77 4.40 14.32
N GLY A 89 -1.61 5.28 14.89
CA GLY A 89 -1.92 5.25 16.32
C GLY A 89 -0.65 5.40 17.16
N ASP A 90 -0.50 4.54 18.17
CA ASP A 90 0.65 4.55 19.09
C ASP A 90 1.88 3.78 18.57
N MET A 91 1.88 3.32 17.31
CA MET A 91 3.02 2.59 16.75
C MET A 91 4.23 3.49 16.48
N GLN A 92 5.43 2.92 16.62
CA GLN A 92 6.67 3.63 16.29
C GLN A 92 6.69 4.00 14.80
N ILE A 93 7.00 5.27 14.52
CA ILE A 93 7.05 5.82 13.16
C ILE A 93 8.47 5.77 12.62
N HIS A 94 8.59 5.41 11.35
CA HIS A 94 9.80 5.55 10.57
C HIS A 94 9.63 6.70 9.57
N ALA A 95 10.14 7.88 9.94
CA ALA A 95 9.98 9.10 9.14
C ALA A 95 11.20 9.33 8.23
N PHE A 96 10.94 9.66 6.98
CA PHE A 96 11.92 10.12 6.01
C PHE A 96 11.64 11.59 5.69
N VAL A 97 12.65 12.44 5.83
CA VAL A 97 12.53 13.89 5.59
C VAL A 97 13.43 14.26 4.40
N PHE A 98 12.83 14.87 3.40
CA PHE A 98 13.49 15.38 2.21
C PHE A 98 13.48 16.90 2.23
N ILE A 99 14.63 17.48 1.91
CA ILE A 99 14.82 18.93 1.82
C ILE A 99 15.35 19.16 0.41
N SER A 100 14.52 19.77 -0.43
CA SER A 100 14.77 19.93 -1.88
C SER A 100 15.87 20.94 -2.21
N ASN A 101 16.44 21.61 -1.18
CA ASN A 101 17.35 22.75 -1.32
C ASN A 101 18.71 22.57 -0.60
N LEU A 102 19.21 21.34 -0.46
CA LEU A 102 20.57 21.03 0.01
C LEU A 102 21.36 20.23 -1.03
#